data_AF-A0A165R130-F1
#
_entry.id   AF-A0A165R130-F1
#
_cell.length_a   1.000
_cell.length_b   1.000
_cell.length_c   1.000
_cell.angle_alpha   90.00
_cell.angle_beta   90.00
_cell.angle_gamma   90.00
#
_symmetry.space_group_name_H-M   'P 1'
#
loop_
_entity.id
_entity.type
_entity.pdbx_description
1 polymer ?
#
loop_
_entity_poly.entity_id
_entity_poly.type
_entity_poly.pdbx_seq_one_letter_code
_entity_poly.pdbx_strand_id
1 'polypeptide(L)'
;LASEGIRFLKRGDWSPAQREWISAFFFREVMPVITPIGLDPSHPFPRVLNKSLNFAVELEGRDAFGRSSNATIVQAPRVLPRVIRLPRELGDSEYCFIFLSSILHEFVHELFAGMKVLGCYQFRVTRNSNL
;
A
#
# COMPACT_ATOMS: atom_id res chain seq x y z
N LEU A 1 -8.82 -22.57 -6.03
CA LEU A 1 -9.12 -21.44 -6.93
C LEU A 1 -8.31 -21.52 -8.22
N ALA A 2 -7.01 -21.80 -8.18
CA ALA A 2 -6.21 -21.93 -9.40
C ALA A 2 -6.73 -23.03 -10.35
N SER A 3 -7.24 -24.14 -9.81
CA SER A 3 -7.95 -25.19 -10.58
C SER A 3 -9.18 -24.67 -11.33
N GLU A 4 -9.81 -23.62 -10.80
CA GLU A 4 -11.02 -22.97 -11.33
C GLU A 4 -10.68 -21.74 -12.20
N GLY A 5 -9.41 -21.58 -12.62
CA GLY A 5 -8.99 -20.43 -13.43
C GLY A 5 -8.90 -19.09 -12.66
N ILE A 6 -8.88 -19.12 -11.32
CA ILE A 6 -8.78 -17.93 -10.47
C ILE A 6 -7.43 -17.92 -9.73
N ARG A 7 -6.60 -16.92 -10.01
CA ARG A 7 -5.26 -16.78 -9.43
C ARG A 7 -5.09 -15.42 -8.75
N PHE A 8 -4.44 -15.43 -7.58
CA PHE A 8 -3.94 -14.24 -6.91
C PHE A 8 -2.43 -14.19 -7.07
N LEU A 9 -1.93 -13.15 -7.75
CA LEU A 9 -0.49 -13.00 -7.97
C LEU A 9 0.18 -12.43 -6.72
N LYS A 10 1.26 -13.08 -6.29
CA LYS A 10 2.11 -12.59 -5.20
C LYS A 10 3.11 -11.60 -5.76
N ARG A 11 3.48 -10.62 -4.94
CA ARG A 11 4.43 -9.53 -5.29
C ARG A 11 5.75 -10.03 -5.89
N GLY A 12 6.30 -11.12 -5.36
CA GLY A 12 7.57 -11.69 -5.84
C GLY A 12 7.47 -12.44 -7.17
N ASP A 13 6.26 -12.70 -7.67
CA ASP A 13 6.01 -13.54 -8.84
C ASP A 13 5.53 -12.71 -10.06
N TRP A 14 5.55 -11.38 -9.96
CA TRP A 14 5.10 -10.51 -11.05
C TRP A 14 6.09 -10.52 -12.22
N SER A 15 5.59 -10.76 -13.43
CA SER A 15 6.36 -10.56 -14.65
C SER A 15 6.69 -9.07 -14.85
N PRO A 16 7.69 -8.72 -15.67
CA PRO A 16 8.00 -7.32 -15.98
C PRO A 16 6.80 -6.53 -16.51
N ALA A 17 6.02 -7.12 -17.43
CA ALA A 17 4.83 -6.50 -18.00
C ALA A 17 3.71 -6.30 -16.95
N GLN A 18 3.53 -7.27 -16.05
CA GLN A 18 2.59 -7.12 -14.92
C GLN A 18 3.05 -5.99 -14.00
N ARG A 19 4.34 -5.96 -13.62
CA ARG A 19 4.91 -4.94 -12.74
C ARG A 19 4.74 -3.53 -13.32
N GLU A 20 4.98 -3.36 -14.61
CA GLU A 20 4.78 -2.08 -15.31
C GLU A 20 3.32 -1.62 -15.25
N TRP A 21 2.37 -2.52 -15.56
CA TRP A 21 0.95 -2.18 -15.47
C TRP A 21 0.52 -1.84 -14.04
N ILE A 22 0.99 -2.60 -13.04
CA ILE A 22 0.67 -2.37 -11.63
C ILE A 22 1.26 -1.02 -11.16
N SER A 23 2.47 -0.68 -11.60
CA SER A 23 3.09 0.61 -11.34
C SER A 23 2.22 1.75 -11.90
N ALA A 24 1.84 1.66 -13.17
CA ALA A 24 0.96 2.64 -13.80
C ALA A 24 -0.40 2.77 -13.08
N PHE A 25 -0.98 1.65 -12.64
CA PHE A 25 -2.18 1.63 -11.81
C PHE A 25 -1.95 2.32 -10.46
N PHE A 26 -0.83 2.06 -9.79
CA PHE A 26 -0.48 2.70 -8.52
C PHE A 26 -0.42 4.23 -8.66
N PHE A 27 0.34 4.74 -9.63
CA PHE A 27 0.48 6.19 -9.84
C PHE A 27 -0.83 6.86 -10.26
N ARG A 28 -1.65 6.20 -11.07
CA ARG A 28 -2.91 6.77 -11.58
C ARG A 28 -4.05 6.72 -10.57
N GLU A 29 -4.22 5.60 -9.87
CA GLU A 29 -5.43 5.33 -9.08
C GLU A 29 -5.18 5.33 -7.56
N VAL A 30 -4.01 4.87 -7.12
CA VAL A 30 -3.74 4.63 -5.69
C VAL A 30 -3.07 5.84 -5.06
N MET A 31 -1.93 6.26 -5.60
CA MET A 31 -1.11 7.34 -5.05
C MET A 31 -1.88 8.65 -4.81
N PRO A 32 -2.76 9.13 -5.73
CA PRO A 32 -3.43 10.41 -5.56
C PRO A 32 -4.41 10.48 -4.37
N VAL A 33 -4.87 9.33 -3.88
CA VAL A 33 -5.84 9.25 -2.78
C VAL A 33 -5.21 8.75 -1.47
N ILE A 34 -3.90 8.55 -1.45
CA ILE A 34 -3.15 8.12 -0.26
C ILE A 34 -2.52 9.34 0.41
N THR A 35 -2.78 9.49 1.72
CA THR A 35 -2.16 10.53 2.53
C THR A 35 -1.38 9.88 3.67
N PRO A 36 -0.04 9.98 3.67
CA PRO A 36 0.78 9.54 4.80
C PRO A 36 0.57 10.43 6.03
N ILE A 37 0.54 9.82 7.22
CA ILE A 37 0.38 10.49 8.51
C ILE A 37 1.69 10.30 9.30
N GLY A 38 2.50 11.36 9.36
CA GLY A 38 3.77 11.34 10.09
C GLY A 38 3.58 11.00 11.58
N LEU A 39 4.51 10.24 12.14
CA LEU A 39 4.54 9.94 13.56
C LEU A 39 5.61 10.80 14.25
N ASP A 40 5.18 11.53 15.29
CA ASP A 40 6.04 12.37 16.12
C ASP A 40 5.77 12.04 17.60
N PRO A 41 6.81 11.73 18.41
CA PRO A 41 6.66 11.49 19.84
C PRO A 41 5.98 12.61 20.62
N SER A 42 6.04 13.85 20.11
CA SER A 42 5.44 15.03 20.75
C SER A 42 3.91 15.06 20.64
N HIS A 43 3.32 14.17 19.84
CA HIS A 43 1.89 14.10 19.57
C HIS A 43 1.33 12.70 19.86
N PRO A 44 0.04 12.58 20.24
CA PRO A 44 -0.58 11.27 20.45
C PRO A 44 -0.64 10.49 19.14
N PHE A 45 -0.62 9.15 19.26
CA PHE A 45 -0.76 8.27 18.10
C PHE A 45 -2.04 8.60 17.30
N PRO A 46 -1.96 8.75 15.96
CA PRO A 46 -3.08 9.22 15.17
C PRO A 46 -4.25 8.23 15.19
N ARG A 47 -5.47 8.77 15.07
CA ARG A 47 -6.69 7.97 15.05
C ARG A 47 -6.85 7.25 13.71
N VAL A 48 -6.25 6.08 13.57
CA VAL A 48 -6.45 5.20 12.41
C VAL A 48 -7.89 4.68 12.33
N LEU A 49 -8.41 4.51 11.11
CA LEU A 49 -9.78 4.04 10.88
C LEU A 49 -9.94 2.59 11.39
N ASN A 50 -11.07 2.32 12.07
CA ASN A 50 -11.40 0.99 12.56
C ASN A 50 -11.48 0.00 11.38
N LYS A 51 -10.90 -1.20 11.51
CA LYS A 51 -10.90 -2.28 10.50
C LYS A 51 -10.37 -1.88 9.12
N SER A 52 -9.61 -0.79 8.99
CA SER A 52 -8.97 -0.40 7.73
C SER A 52 -7.66 -1.17 7.49
N LEU A 53 -7.13 -1.06 6.27
CA LEU A 53 -5.78 -1.50 5.92
C LEU A 53 -4.83 -0.32 6.16
N ASN A 54 -3.82 -0.51 7.01
CA ASN A 54 -2.80 0.49 7.30
C ASN A 54 -1.41 -0.13 7.19
N PHE A 55 -0.41 0.71 6.95
CA PHE A 55 1.00 0.34 6.94
C PHE A 55 1.75 1.27 7.86
N ALA A 56 2.57 0.72 8.75
CA ALA A 56 3.60 1.46 9.46
C ALA A 56 4.87 1.41 8.60
N VAL A 57 5.39 2.57 8.22
CA VAL A 57 6.55 2.71 7.35
C VAL A 57 7.67 3.32 8.17
N GLU A 58 8.80 2.61 8.23
CA GLU A 58 10.02 3.09 8.84
C GLU A 58 10.84 3.85 7.79
N LEU A 59 11.31 5.04 8.16
CA LEU A 59 11.94 5.99 7.26
C LEU A 59 13.28 6.48 7.82
N GLU A 60 14.22 6.73 6.92
CA GLU A 60 15.51 7.35 7.21
C GLU A 60 15.76 8.52 6.25
N GLY A 61 16.32 9.61 6.76
CA GLY A 61 16.67 10.79 5.96
C GLY A 61 15.78 12.00 6.24
N ARG A 62 15.71 12.90 5.25
CA ARG A 62 14.98 14.16 5.34
C ARG A 62 14.12 14.34 4.09
N ASP A 63 12.92 14.85 4.27
CA ASP A 63 12.07 15.20 3.14
C ASP A 63 12.59 16.45 2.39
N ALA A 64 11.89 16.82 1.30
CA ALA A 64 12.22 18.00 0.50
C ALA A 64 12.21 19.34 1.29
N PHE A 65 11.66 19.35 2.51
CA PHE A 65 11.61 20.52 3.39
C PHE A 65 12.61 20.42 4.55
N GLY A 66 13.50 19.42 4.53
CA GLY A 66 14.52 19.21 5.56
C GLY A 66 13.99 18.60 6.86
N ARG A 67 12.73 18.14 6.90
CA ARG A 67 12.12 17.52 8.08
C ARG A 67 12.53 16.05 8.16
N SER A 68 12.94 15.61 9.34
CA SER A 68 13.18 14.19 9.64
C SER A 68 11.92 13.58 10.27
N SER A 69 11.50 12.43 9.76
CA SER A 69 10.46 11.60 10.38
C SER A 69 10.93 10.16 10.32
N ASN A 70 11.03 9.49 11.47
CA ASN A 70 11.54 8.12 11.53
C ASN A 70 10.45 7.08 11.22
N ALA A 71 9.18 7.46 11.35
CA ALA A 71 8.05 6.59 11.07
C ALA A 71 6.86 7.36 10.51
N THR A 72 6.04 6.69 9.71
CA THR A 72 4.81 7.24 9.13
C THR A 72 3.76 6.14 9.00
N ILE A 73 2.49 6.50 9.14
CA ILE A 73 1.38 5.60 8.84
C ILE A 73 0.81 5.92 7.47
N VAL A 74 0.77 4.92 6.60
CA VAL A 74 0.05 5.01 5.33
C VAL A 74 -1.28 4.27 5.49
N GLN A 75 -2.38 5.02 5.42
CA GLN A 75 -3.71 4.45 5.52
C GLN A 75 -4.31 4.31 4.12
N ALA A 76 -4.77 3.11 3.77
CA ALA A 76 -5.41 2.85 2.49
C ALA A 76 -6.93 3.13 2.57
N PRO A 77 -7.45 4.16 1.87
CA PRO A 77 -8.87 4.51 1.90
C PRO A 77 -9.79 3.33 1.60
N ARG A 78 -11.01 3.39 2.14
CA ARG A 78 -12.03 2.35 1.89
C ARG A 78 -12.60 2.38 0.48
N VAL A 79 -12.48 3.52 -0.21
CA VAL A 79 -12.93 3.67 -1.61
C VAL A 79 -12.08 2.85 -2.58
N LEU A 80 -10.81 2.55 -2.23
CA LEU A 80 -9.96 1.73 -3.07
C LEU A 80 -10.37 0.24 -2.99
N PRO A 81 -10.49 -0.45 -4.14
CA PRO A 81 -10.76 -1.89 -4.15
C PRO A 81 -9.61 -2.65 -3.49
N ARG A 82 -9.92 -3.64 -2.64
CA ARG A 82 -8.89 -4.45 -1.96
C ARG A 82 -8.32 -5.55 -2.86
N VAL A 83 -9.06 -5.92 -3.89
CA VAL A 83 -8.72 -6.92 -4.89
C VAL A 83 -8.88 -6.26 -6.26
N ILE A 84 -7.78 -6.18 -7.00
CA ILE A 84 -7.70 -5.55 -8.32
C ILE A 84 -7.57 -6.66 -9.36
N ARG A 85 -8.43 -6.67 -10.38
CA ARG A 85 -8.30 -7.61 -11.49
C ARG A 85 -7.26 -7.09 -12.48
N LEU A 86 -6.34 -7.96 -12.90
CA LEU A 86 -5.42 -7.66 -14.00
C LEU A 86 -6.15 -7.73 -15.35
N PRO A 87 -5.69 -6.97 -16.36
CA PRO A 87 -6.08 -7.21 -17.75
C PRO A 87 -5.81 -8.67 -18.13
N ARG A 88 -6.70 -9.24 -18.95
CA ARG A 88 -6.68 -10.67 -19.28
C ARG A 88 -5.39 -11.07 -19.98
N GLU A 89 -4.89 -10.20 -20.84
CA GLU A 89 -3.65 -10.32 -21.61
C GLU A 89 -2.38 -10.35 -20.75
N LEU A 90 -2.45 -9.82 -19.53
CA LEU A 90 -1.37 -9.87 -18.55
C LEU A 90 -1.53 -11.04 -17.55
N GLY A 91 -2.64 -11.77 -17.63
CA GLY A 91 -2.96 -12.90 -16.78
C GLY A 91 -2.53 -14.24 -17.39
N ASP A 92 -2.02 -15.09 -16.53
CA ASP A 92 -1.69 -16.50 -16.72
C ASP A 92 -2.89 -17.42 -16.37
N SER A 93 -4.07 -16.83 -16.14
CA SER A 93 -5.33 -17.51 -15.88
C SER A 93 -6.51 -16.62 -16.33
N GLU A 94 -7.72 -17.18 -16.39
CA GLU A 94 -8.92 -16.43 -16.82
C GLU A 94 -9.21 -15.23 -15.91
N TYR A 95 -8.96 -15.41 -14.61
CA TYR A 95 -9.13 -14.39 -13.59
C TYR A 95 -7.85 -14.25 -12.76
N CYS A 96 -6.99 -13.30 -13.13
CA CYS A 96 -5.84 -12.92 -12.32
C CYS A 96 -6.16 -11.68 -11.47
N PHE A 97 -5.84 -11.74 -10.19
CA PHE A 97 -6.08 -10.70 -9.21
C PHE A 97 -4.82 -10.35 -8.42
N ILE A 98 -4.78 -9.12 -7.91
CA ILE A 98 -3.72 -8.61 -7.05
C ILE A 98 -4.37 -7.94 -5.84
N PHE A 99 -3.79 -8.17 -4.66
CA PHE A 99 -4.21 -7.45 -3.47
C PHE A 99 -3.66 -6.03 -3.47
N LEU A 100 -4.49 -5.06 -3.09
CA LEU A 100 -4.06 -3.67 -2.88
C LEU A 100 -2.90 -3.58 -1.89
N SER A 101 -2.85 -4.47 -0.89
CA SER A 101 -1.74 -4.52 0.06
C SER A 101 -0.40 -4.87 -0.60
N SER A 102 -0.39 -5.75 -1.60
CA SER A 102 0.81 -6.07 -2.36
C SER A 102 1.30 -4.87 -3.17
N ILE A 103 0.37 -4.13 -3.79
CA ILE A 103 0.67 -2.91 -4.57
C ILE A 103 1.27 -1.86 -3.64
N LEU A 104 0.59 -1.55 -2.53
CA LEU A 104 1.07 -0.57 -1.57
C LEU A 104 2.43 -0.98 -1.02
N HIS A 105 2.63 -2.24 -0.61
CA HIS A 105 3.90 -2.66 -0.06
C HIS A 105 5.05 -2.57 -1.07
N GLU A 106 4.80 -2.80 -2.37
CA GLU A 106 5.80 -2.60 -3.41
C GLU A 106 6.16 -1.12 -3.59
N PHE A 107 5.16 -0.26 -3.75
CA PHE A 107 5.34 1.12 -4.21
C PHE A 107 5.25 2.18 -3.10
N VAL A 108 5.20 1.78 -1.82
CA VAL A 108 5.07 2.73 -0.70
C VAL A 108 6.19 3.77 -0.66
N HIS A 109 7.38 3.42 -1.16
CA HIS A 109 8.54 4.30 -1.22
C HIS A 109 8.34 5.52 -2.12
N GLU A 110 7.48 5.41 -3.13
CA GLU A 110 7.13 6.53 -4.03
C GLU A 110 6.42 7.68 -3.30
N LEU A 111 5.85 7.42 -2.12
CA LEU A 111 5.21 8.43 -1.28
C LEU A 111 6.22 9.33 -0.52
N PHE A 112 7.50 8.94 -0.49
CA PHE A 112 8.50 9.52 0.41
C PHE A 112 9.75 10.00 -0.35
N ALA A 113 9.56 10.97 -1.25
CA ALA A 113 10.66 11.55 -2.02
C ALA A 113 11.76 12.13 -1.11
N GLY A 114 13.01 11.72 -1.34
CA GLY A 114 14.17 12.14 -0.55
C GLY A 114 14.42 11.33 0.73
N MET A 115 13.55 10.38 1.06
CA MET A 115 13.69 9.52 2.23
C MET A 115 13.85 8.06 1.81
N LYS A 116 14.58 7.29 2.63
CA LYS A 116 14.76 5.86 2.44
C LYS A 116 13.74 5.11 3.28
N VAL A 117 12.97 4.21 2.66
CA VAL A 117 12.11 3.27 3.39
C VAL A 117 12.96 2.11 3.89
N LEU A 118 12.99 1.92 5.22
CA LEU A 118 13.69 0.81 5.86
C LEU A 118 12.78 -0.41 6.07
N GLY A 119 11.49 -0.17 6.29
CA GLY A 119 10.51 -1.21 6.56
C GLY A 119 9.09 -0.76 6.25
N CYS A 120 8.23 -1.73 5.92
CA CYS A 120 6.81 -1.50 5.66
C CYS A 120 5.99 -2.65 6.26
N TYR A 121 5.20 -2.32 7.27
CA TYR A 121 4.53 -3.31 8.12
C TYR A 121 3.02 -3.13 8.07
N GLN A 122 2.33 -4.12 7.52
CA GLN A 122 0.87 -4.09 7.45
C GLN A 122 0.24 -4.30 8.83
N PHE A 123 -0.74 -3.46 9.19
CA PHE A 123 -1.51 -3.63 10.42
C PHE A 123 -2.98 -3.24 10.25
N ARG A 124 -3.80 -3.70 11.21
CA ARG A 124 -5.22 -3.37 11.32
C ARG A 124 -5.60 -3.22 12.78
N VAL A 125 -6.29 -2.15 13.09
CA VAL A 125 -6.84 -1.91 14.43
C VAL A 125 -8.32 -2.26 14.44
N THR A 126 -8.75 -2.97 15.47
CA THR A 126 -10.16 -3.20 15.77
C THR A 126 -10.51 -2.46 17.07
N ARG A 127 -11.52 -1.61 17.03
CA ARG A 127 -12.08 -0.91 18.18
C ARG A 127 -13.54 -1.33 18.38
N ASN A 128 -13.95 -1.39 19.65
CA ASN A 128 -15.36 -1.47 20.00
C ASN A 128 -16.06 -0.19 19.52
N SER A 129 -17.28 -0.30 19.03
CA SER A 129 -18.06 0.83 18.52
C SER A 129 -18.69 1.69 19.62
N ASN A 130 -18.53 1.29 20.89
CA ASN A 130 -18.90 2.09 22.05
C ASN A 130 -17.67 2.91 22.49
N LEU A 131 -17.72 4.24 22.30
CA LEU A 131 -16.74 5.31 22.64
C LEU A 131 -15.97 5.91 21.44
#